data_AF-A0A518MQ04-F1
#
_entry.id   AF-A0A518MQ04-F1
#
_cell.length_a   1.000
_cell.length_b   1.000
_cell.length_c   1.000
_cell.angle_alpha   90.00
_cell.angle_beta   90.00
_cell.angle_gamma   90.00
#
_symmetry.space_group_name_H-M   'P 1'
#
loop_
_entity.id
_entity.type
_entity.pdbx_description
1 polymer ?
#
loop_
_entity_poly.entity_id
_entity_poly.type
_entity_poly.pdbx_seq_one_letter_code
_entity_poly.pdbx_strand_id
1 'polypeptide(L)'
;MKKKTIKYSIITAIVLFLIYKLNVSLALGMDTFLINSLPSKELPSKYKEYKNLHEVKNFSNHKIILFGKSKGYYPNIDFQILEISKGEIILKLITKTEPYDHGGGNKGDNFLNTVFKMDSYGNISDTLNYKTSSSNQSEFGDVVLLNKQIVNKDLLYYQTWPTDENKAKKAFIPINKDLTWDAEKLSKYYHDTVLPNCIYLDNFYAWRDKLIPVDKRSSIIYFANNHWYILYGVESKISDDAQKQSFNLNKKVANENALGKIPNDKILFKYFQKLDYNSNVMGRTQANDTYTYYYWNGIAYIDISFANDTLKFKKEDVFIDDYDTKEKSIYDTVKDKQKELEKSLKSEYGFYTNTDLQFTLLQDKKDNSLYLIKKTK
;
A
#
# COMPACT_ATOMS: atom_id res chain seq x y z
N MET A 1 -6.98 -74.24 -14.71
CA MET A 1 -6.78 -73.56 -13.40
C MET A 1 -6.39 -72.08 -13.49
N LYS A 2 -5.55 -71.62 -14.43
CA LYS A 2 -5.00 -70.23 -14.46
C LYS A 2 -6.01 -69.07 -14.54
N LYS A 3 -7.12 -69.18 -15.30
CA LYS A 3 -8.11 -68.08 -15.46
C LYS A 3 -8.89 -67.73 -14.18
N LYS A 4 -9.22 -68.73 -13.34
CA LYS A 4 -9.93 -68.49 -12.08
C LYS A 4 -9.02 -67.80 -11.08
N THR A 5 -7.76 -68.23 -10.98
CA THR A 5 -6.76 -67.63 -10.09
C THR A 5 -6.49 -66.16 -10.42
N ILE A 6 -6.36 -65.81 -11.70
CA ILE A 6 -6.20 -64.40 -12.14
C ILE A 6 -7.43 -63.55 -11.76
N LYS A 7 -8.64 -64.08 -11.95
CA LYS A 7 -9.88 -63.38 -11.58
C LYS A 7 -9.97 -63.13 -10.07
N TYR A 8 -9.61 -64.12 -9.26
CA TYR A 8 -9.54 -63.96 -7.81
C TYR A 8 -8.45 -62.99 -7.38
N SER A 9 -7.26 -63.02 -8.00
CA SER A 9 -6.19 -62.05 -7.71
C SER A 9 -6.58 -60.61 -8.05
N ILE A 10 -7.30 -60.38 -9.15
CA ILE A 10 -7.82 -59.05 -9.51
C ILE A 10 -8.88 -58.60 -8.51
N ILE A 11 -9.81 -59.46 -8.13
CA ILE A 11 -10.83 -59.15 -7.14
C ILE A 11 -10.19 -58.83 -5.78
N THR A 12 -9.21 -59.62 -5.34
CA THR A 12 -8.47 -59.38 -4.10
C THR A 12 -7.69 -58.07 -4.14
N ALA A 13 -7.07 -57.72 -5.28
CA ALA A 13 -6.38 -56.45 -5.44
C ALA A 13 -7.34 -55.25 -5.38
N ILE A 14 -8.53 -55.36 -6.00
CA ILE A 14 -9.58 -54.33 -5.93
C ILE A 14 -10.09 -54.17 -4.49
N VAL A 15 -10.32 -55.28 -3.78
CA VAL A 15 -10.79 -55.26 -2.39
C VAL A 15 -9.73 -54.67 -1.46
N LEU A 16 -8.45 -55.04 -1.62
CA LEU A 16 -7.35 -54.47 -0.83
C LEU A 16 -7.15 -52.98 -1.13
N PHE A 17 -7.31 -52.55 -2.38
CA PHE A 17 -7.27 -51.14 -2.75
C PHE A 17 -8.43 -50.34 -2.14
N LEU A 18 -9.64 -50.91 -2.13
CA LEU A 18 -10.80 -50.31 -1.46
C LEU A 18 -10.59 -50.20 0.04
N ILE A 19 -10.11 -51.25 0.70
CA ILE A 19 -9.80 -51.26 2.14
C ILE A 19 -8.71 -50.25 2.48
N TYR A 20 -7.66 -50.16 1.66
CA TYR A 20 -6.60 -49.15 1.83
C TYR A 20 -7.17 -47.73 1.71
N LYS A 21 -7.98 -47.44 0.68
CA LYS A 21 -8.63 -46.13 0.53
C LYS A 21 -9.57 -45.82 1.70
N LEU A 22 -10.31 -46.80 2.21
CA LEU A 22 -11.19 -46.63 3.37
C LEU A 22 -10.40 -46.36 4.66
N ASN A 23 -9.33 -47.10 4.92
CA ASN A 23 -8.48 -46.90 6.09
C ASN A 23 -7.71 -45.58 6.05
N VAL A 24 -7.22 -45.17 4.88
CA VAL A 24 -6.59 -43.86 4.69
C VAL A 24 -7.61 -42.73 4.89
N SER A 25 -8.83 -42.90 4.35
CA SER A 25 -9.92 -41.94 4.55
C SER A 25 -10.36 -41.85 6.02
N LEU A 26 -10.46 -42.97 6.73
CA LEU A 26 -10.76 -43.02 8.17
C LEU A 26 -9.65 -42.42 9.03
N ALA A 27 -8.38 -42.70 8.72
CA ALA A 27 -7.23 -42.16 9.46
C ALA A 27 -7.01 -40.66 9.25
N LEU A 28 -7.42 -40.13 8.09
CA LEU A 28 -7.31 -38.70 7.74
C LEU A 28 -8.63 -37.92 7.96
N GLY A 29 -9.66 -38.57 8.50
CA GLY A 29 -10.99 -37.99 8.75
C GLY A 29 -11.92 -38.10 7.54
N MET A 30 -12.73 -39.16 7.51
CA MET A 30 -13.71 -39.41 6.45
C MET A 30 -14.76 -38.29 6.36
N ASP A 31 -15.06 -37.67 7.49
CA ASP A 31 -15.93 -36.49 7.58
C ASP A 31 -15.32 -35.31 6.83
N THR A 32 -14.03 -35.02 7.02
CA THR A 32 -13.32 -33.96 6.32
C THR A 32 -13.23 -34.25 4.82
N PHE A 33 -12.97 -35.51 4.45
CA PHE A 33 -12.96 -35.95 3.05
C PHE A 33 -14.30 -35.73 2.36
N LEU A 34 -15.42 -36.15 2.97
CA LEU A 34 -16.75 -35.98 2.41
C LEU A 34 -17.16 -34.49 2.35
N ILE A 35 -16.89 -33.73 3.41
CA ILE A 35 -17.17 -32.28 3.50
C ILE A 35 -16.39 -31.51 2.44
N ASN A 36 -15.13 -31.86 2.18
CA ASN A 36 -14.30 -31.15 1.19
C ASN A 36 -14.46 -31.68 -0.23
N SER A 37 -14.88 -32.94 -0.42
CA SER A 37 -15.18 -33.50 -1.75
C SER A 37 -16.53 -33.02 -2.28
N LEU A 38 -17.48 -32.72 -1.38
CA LEU A 38 -18.80 -32.17 -1.68
C LEU A 38 -19.09 -31.00 -0.73
N PRO A 39 -18.37 -29.87 -0.87
CA PRO A 39 -18.59 -28.71 -0.01
C PRO A 39 -20.04 -28.27 -0.14
N SER A 40 -20.71 -28.14 1.02
CA SER A 40 -22.05 -27.57 1.07
C SER A 40 -21.98 -26.16 0.48
N LYS A 41 -22.60 -25.99 -0.69
CA LYS A 41 -22.78 -24.67 -1.31
C LYS A 41 -23.82 -23.84 -0.58
N GLU A 42 -24.61 -24.45 0.31
CA GLU A 42 -25.64 -23.75 1.07
C GLU A 42 -25.01 -22.83 2.11
N LEU A 43 -25.20 -21.53 1.89
CA LEU A 43 -24.74 -20.49 2.79
C LEU A 43 -25.58 -20.51 4.09
N PRO A 44 -24.95 -20.61 5.28
CA PRO A 44 -25.67 -20.49 6.54
C PRO A 44 -26.52 -19.22 6.61
N SER A 45 -27.74 -19.32 7.13
CA SER A 45 -28.72 -18.24 7.14
C SER A 45 -28.16 -16.91 7.71
N LYS A 46 -27.33 -16.98 8.75
CA LYS A 46 -26.70 -15.81 9.39
C LYS A 46 -25.78 -14.99 8.47
N TYR A 47 -25.36 -15.54 7.34
CA TYR A 47 -24.46 -14.87 6.39
C TYR A 47 -25.17 -14.39 5.11
N LYS A 48 -26.46 -14.71 4.92
CA LYS A 48 -27.20 -14.36 3.69
C LYS A 48 -27.32 -12.86 3.44
N GLU A 49 -27.32 -12.05 4.50
CA GLU A 49 -27.44 -10.59 4.43
C GLU A 49 -26.11 -9.87 4.14
N TYR A 50 -24.98 -10.58 4.10
CA TYR A 50 -23.69 -9.97 3.83
C TYR A 50 -23.61 -9.57 2.36
N LYS A 51 -23.27 -8.31 2.12
CA LYS A 51 -23.12 -7.71 0.79
C LYS A 51 -21.67 -7.35 0.52
N ASN A 52 -21.32 -7.13 -0.74
CA ASN A 52 -19.99 -6.61 -1.05
C ASN A 52 -19.83 -5.22 -0.42
N LEU A 53 -18.63 -4.84 0.04
CA LEU A 53 -18.43 -3.60 0.78
C LEU A 53 -18.96 -2.36 0.05
N HIS A 54 -18.79 -2.29 -1.28
CA HIS A 54 -19.25 -1.17 -2.10
C HIS A 54 -20.78 -1.05 -2.20
N GLU A 55 -21.52 -2.12 -1.89
CA GLU A 55 -22.98 -2.18 -1.88
C GLU A 55 -23.55 -1.77 -0.51
N VAL A 56 -22.76 -1.86 0.56
CA VAL A 56 -23.19 -1.45 1.90
C VAL A 56 -23.23 0.08 1.98
N LYS A 57 -24.43 0.66 2.01
CA LYS A 57 -24.63 2.12 2.11
C LYS A 57 -24.76 2.60 3.55
N ASN A 58 -25.37 1.79 4.42
CA ASN A 58 -25.58 2.11 5.82
C ASN A 58 -25.51 0.84 6.66
N PHE A 59 -25.13 0.98 7.93
CA PHE A 59 -25.28 -0.05 8.95
C PHE A 59 -25.57 0.64 10.29
N SER A 60 -26.59 0.18 11.01
CA SER A 60 -27.05 0.85 12.24
C SER A 60 -27.17 2.38 12.05
N ASN A 61 -26.53 3.19 12.89
CA ASN A 61 -26.49 4.65 12.82
C ASN A 61 -25.27 5.20 12.05
N HIS A 62 -24.73 4.42 11.11
CA HIS A 62 -23.57 4.82 10.31
C HIS A 62 -23.89 4.78 8.82
N LYS A 63 -23.42 5.80 8.10
CA LYS A 63 -23.44 5.90 6.64
C LYS A 63 -22.04 5.62 6.11
N ILE A 64 -21.96 4.78 5.09
CA ILE A 64 -20.72 4.46 4.37
C ILE A 64 -20.73 5.22 3.05
N ILE A 65 -19.69 6.01 2.81
CA ILE A 65 -19.55 6.85 1.63
C ILE A 65 -18.24 6.48 0.96
N LEU A 66 -18.27 6.10 -0.32
CA LEU A 66 -17.05 5.95 -1.10
C LEU A 66 -16.41 7.35 -1.27
N PHE A 67 -15.22 7.51 -0.72
CA PHE A 67 -14.43 8.75 -0.86
C PHE A 67 -13.79 8.83 -2.24
N GLY A 68 -13.14 7.74 -2.65
CA GLY A 68 -12.42 7.70 -3.92
C GLY A 68 -11.89 6.31 -4.22
N LYS A 69 -11.50 6.12 -5.49
CA LYS A 69 -10.81 4.93 -5.97
C LYS A 69 -9.48 5.32 -6.61
N SER A 70 -8.42 4.60 -6.29
CA SER A 70 -7.15 4.69 -7.01
C SER A 70 -7.16 3.75 -8.22
N LYS A 71 -6.56 4.17 -9.33
CA LYS A 71 -6.32 3.31 -10.51
C LYS A 71 -4.93 2.66 -10.51
N GLY A 72 -4.26 2.62 -9.35
CA GLY A 72 -2.90 2.08 -9.22
C GLY A 72 -2.80 0.56 -9.44
N TYR A 73 -1.60 0.11 -9.82
CA TYR A 73 -1.24 -1.30 -9.88
C TYR A 73 -0.94 -1.80 -8.46
N TYR A 74 -1.65 -2.85 -8.03
CA TYR A 74 -1.35 -3.60 -6.81
C TYR A 74 0.10 -4.10 -6.85
N PRO A 75 0.91 -3.94 -5.79
CA PRO A 75 0.53 -3.65 -4.40
C PRO A 75 0.62 -2.17 -3.98
N ASN A 76 0.83 -1.22 -4.91
CA ASN A 76 1.13 0.17 -4.57
C ASN A 76 -0.12 1.04 -4.64
N ILE A 77 -0.86 1.08 -3.53
CA ILE A 77 -2.04 1.93 -3.33
C ILE A 77 -1.79 2.78 -2.10
N ASP A 78 -1.70 4.07 -2.32
CA ASP A 78 -1.35 4.98 -1.25
C ASP A 78 -2.48 6.01 -1.11
N PHE A 79 -3.52 5.60 -0.39
CA PHE A 79 -4.21 6.54 0.48
C PHE A 79 -3.33 6.74 1.70
N GLN A 80 -2.93 7.98 1.93
CA GLN A 80 -1.90 8.32 2.89
C GLN A 80 -2.43 9.43 3.79
N ILE A 81 -2.32 9.25 5.11
CA ILE A 81 -2.63 10.29 6.08
C ILE A 81 -1.36 11.15 6.24
N LEU A 82 -1.45 12.43 5.88
CA LEU A 82 -0.33 13.38 5.99
C LEU A 82 -0.29 14.02 7.37
N GLU A 83 -1.44 14.39 7.90
CA GLU A 83 -1.57 15.07 9.18
C GLU A 83 -3.00 14.97 9.71
N ILE A 84 -3.13 14.93 11.04
CA ILE A 84 -4.36 15.24 11.75
C ILE A 84 -4.05 16.25 12.83
N SER A 85 -4.76 17.38 12.81
CA SER A 85 -4.52 18.49 13.73
C SER A 85 -5.82 19.27 13.91
N LYS A 86 -6.23 19.50 15.15
CA LYS A 86 -7.36 20.39 15.51
C LYS A 86 -8.66 20.09 14.72
N GLY A 87 -8.98 18.82 14.53
CA GLY A 87 -10.17 18.41 13.78
C GLY A 87 -10.06 18.59 12.27
N GLU A 88 -8.87 18.78 11.72
CA GLU A 88 -8.62 18.70 10.28
C GLU A 88 -7.79 17.44 9.98
N ILE A 89 -8.02 16.84 8.82
CA ILE A 89 -7.18 15.78 8.28
C ILE A 89 -6.70 16.15 6.88
N ILE A 90 -5.44 15.86 6.61
CA ILE A 90 -4.87 15.99 5.27
C ILE A 90 -4.61 14.58 4.74
N LEU A 91 -5.22 14.26 3.61
CA LEU A 91 -5.18 12.95 2.99
C LEU A 91 -4.67 13.05 1.56
N LYS A 92 -3.75 12.18 1.18
CA LYS A 92 -3.23 12.09 -0.18
C LYS A 92 -3.75 10.83 -0.88
N LEU A 93 -4.17 11.00 -2.13
CA LEU A 93 -4.54 9.95 -3.07
C LEU A 93 -3.55 9.95 -4.22
N ILE A 94 -2.92 8.79 -4.46
CA ILE A 94 -2.06 8.58 -5.63
C ILE A 94 -2.83 7.78 -6.69
N THR A 95 -2.90 8.30 -7.90
CA THR A 95 -3.54 7.66 -9.06
C THR A 95 -2.54 7.53 -10.20
N LYS A 96 -2.33 6.30 -10.69
CA LYS A 96 -1.53 6.07 -11.90
C LYS A 96 -2.23 6.72 -13.10
N THR A 97 -1.47 7.43 -13.91
CA THR A 97 -1.93 8.05 -15.16
C THR A 97 -1.22 7.43 -16.35
N GLU A 98 -1.55 7.88 -17.56
CA GLU A 98 -0.89 7.44 -18.79
C GLU A 98 0.65 7.50 -18.66
N PRO A 99 1.35 6.43 -19.08
CA PRO A 99 2.80 6.33 -18.93
C PRO A 99 3.50 7.46 -19.69
N TYR A 100 4.66 7.84 -19.19
CA TYR A 100 5.55 8.79 -19.87
C TYR A 100 6.29 8.04 -20.99
N ASP A 101 6.09 8.45 -22.24
CA ASP A 101 6.85 7.96 -23.40
C ASP A 101 7.53 9.13 -24.11
N HIS A 102 8.84 9.23 -23.95
CA HIS A 102 9.67 10.24 -24.62
C HIS A 102 10.44 9.67 -25.82
N GLY A 103 10.09 8.47 -26.29
CA GLY A 103 10.88 7.74 -27.27
C GLY A 103 12.22 7.25 -26.68
N GLY A 104 12.92 6.38 -27.42
CA GLY A 104 14.25 5.89 -27.02
C GLY A 104 14.28 4.83 -25.90
N GLY A 105 13.13 4.25 -25.53
CA GLY A 105 13.07 3.12 -24.58
C GLY A 105 12.93 3.49 -23.10
N ASN A 106 12.97 4.78 -22.76
CA ASN A 106 12.79 5.26 -21.38
C ASN A 106 11.30 5.36 -21.05
N LYS A 107 10.74 4.29 -20.47
CA LYS A 107 9.35 4.24 -20.00
C LYS A 107 9.31 4.45 -18.48
N GLY A 108 8.44 5.35 -18.03
CA GLY A 108 8.18 5.59 -16.61
C GLY A 108 6.69 5.66 -16.33
N ASP A 109 6.30 5.24 -15.13
CA ASP A 109 4.93 5.42 -14.65
C ASP A 109 4.74 6.87 -14.18
N ASN A 110 3.63 7.47 -14.61
CA ASN A 110 3.21 8.77 -14.12
C ASN A 110 2.13 8.61 -13.08
N PHE A 111 2.12 9.53 -12.11
CA PHE A 111 1.15 9.55 -11.05
C PHE A 111 0.58 10.95 -10.87
N LEU A 112 -0.74 11.03 -10.75
CA LEU A 112 -1.45 12.18 -10.23
C LEU A 112 -1.57 12.02 -8.71
N ASN A 113 -1.01 12.96 -7.98
CA ASN A 113 -1.14 13.06 -6.54
C ASN A 113 -2.17 14.14 -6.23
N THR A 114 -3.28 13.74 -5.63
CA THR A 114 -4.31 14.65 -5.14
C THR A 114 -4.27 14.68 -3.63
N VAL A 115 -4.03 15.85 -3.06
CA VAL A 115 -4.04 16.05 -1.60
C VAL A 115 -5.31 16.80 -1.24
N PHE A 116 -6.06 16.25 -0.29
CA PHE A 116 -7.32 16.78 0.21
C PHE A 116 -7.12 17.28 1.64
N LYS A 117 -7.58 18.51 1.91
CA LYS A 117 -7.79 19.00 3.27
C LYS A 117 -9.26 18.80 3.62
N MET A 118 -9.55 18.06 4.68
CA MET A 118 -10.91 17.78 5.14
C MET A 118 -11.14 18.28 6.56
N ASP A 119 -12.35 18.74 6.82
CA ASP A 119 -12.81 19.08 8.17
C ASP A 119 -13.07 17.83 9.02
N SER A 120 -13.48 18.05 10.28
CA SER A 120 -13.72 16.98 11.26
C SER A 120 -14.92 16.11 10.89
N TYR A 121 -15.79 16.57 10.00
CA TYR A 121 -16.94 15.83 9.50
C TYR A 121 -16.63 15.10 8.18
N GLY A 122 -15.42 15.24 7.63
CA GLY A 122 -14.98 14.63 6.39
C GLY A 122 -15.58 15.33 5.16
N ASN A 123 -15.80 16.63 5.23
CA ASN A 123 -16.07 17.47 4.07
C ASN A 123 -14.76 18.04 3.56
N ILE A 124 -14.57 18.05 2.24
CA ILE A 124 -13.38 18.59 1.61
C ILE A 124 -13.48 20.13 1.64
N SER A 125 -12.56 20.77 2.36
CA SER A 125 -12.43 22.22 2.40
C SER A 125 -11.51 22.74 1.31
N ASP A 126 -10.48 21.96 0.97
CA ASP A 126 -9.54 22.34 -0.08
C ASP A 126 -8.84 21.13 -0.73
N THR A 127 -8.26 21.35 -1.92
CA THR A 127 -7.55 20.33 -2.69
C THR A 127 -6.36 20.93 -3.46
N LEU A 128 -5.28 20.16 -3.53
CA LEU A 128 -4.11 20.45 -4.35
C LEU A 128 -3.69 19.24 -5.18
N ASN A 129 -3.36 19.47 -6.44
CA ASN A 129 -2.94 18.43 -7.38
C ASN A 129 -1.50 18.67 -7.83
N TYR A 130 -0.72 17.61 -7.89
CA TYR A 130 0.61 17.64 -8.50
C TYR A 130 0.95 16.30 -9.16
N LYS A 131 1.83 16.32 -10.15
CA LYS A 131 2.25 15.14 -10.89
C LYS A 131 3.65 14.70 -10.45
N THR A 132 3.84 13.39 -10.35
CA THR A 132 5.15 12.75 -10.15
C THR A 132 5.37 11.71 -11.22
N SER A 133 6.61 11.29 -11.41
CA SER A 133 6.98 10.20 -12.32
C SER A 133 8.03 9.31 -11.68
N SER A 134 8.03 8.02 -12.02
CA SER A 134 9.15 7.13 -11.70
C SER A 134 10.36 7.37 -12.60
N SER A 135 10.22 8.18 -13.66
CA SER A 135 11.33 8.57 -14.54
C SER A 135 11.99 9.86 -14.06
N ASN A 136 13.29 9.81 -13.82
CA ASN A 136 14.12 10.99 -13.53
C ASN A 136 14.25 11.95 -14.73
N GLN A 137 13.81 11.55 -15.92
CA GLN A 137 13.76 12.39 -17.11
C GLN A 137 12.40 13.07 -17.32
N SER A 138 11.46 12.86 -16.40
CA SER A 138 10.13 13.44 -16.49
C SER A 138 10.17 14.97 -16.51
N GLU A 139 9.34 15.60 -17.34
CA GLU A 139 9.09 17.04 -17.32
C GLU A 139 8.58 17.56 -15.96
N PHE A 140 7.99 16.67 -15.14
CA PHE A 140 7.50 17.02 -13.81
C PHE A 140 8.62 17.28 -12.81
N GLY A 141 9.82 16.75 -13.05
CA GLY A 141 10.97 16.82 -12.14
C GLY A 141 10.84 15.95 -10.88
N ASP A 142 11.85 15.98 -10.01
CA ASP A 142 11.84 15.37 -8.68
C ASP A 142 10.93 16.15 -7.72
N VAL A 143 9.66 15.73 -7.63
CA VAL A 143 8.68 16.27 -6.67
C VAL A 143 8.55 15.35 -5.46
N VAL A 144 8.86 15.89 -4.29
CA VAL A 144 8.75 15.23 -2.99
C VAL A 144 7.83 16.02 -2.06
N LEU A 145 7.23 15.33 -1.09
CA LEU A 145 6.50 15.98 -0.01
C LEU A 145 7.38 16.01 1.23
N LEU A 146 7.72 17.20 1.72
CA LEU A 146 8.65 17.41 2.82
C LEU A 146 8.16 18.53 3.74
N ASN A 147 8.18 18.27 5.04
CA ASN A 147 7.59 19.13 6.05
C ASN A 147 6.17 19.60 5.67
N LYS A 148 5.35 18.68 5.14
CA LYS A 148 3.99 18.95 4.62
C LYS A 148 3.94 19.96 3.47
N GLN A 149 5.05 20.18 2.77
CA GLN A 149 5.16 21.09 1.63
C GLN A 149 5.53 20.30 0.38
N ILE A 150 5.01 20.71 -0.77
CA ILE A 150 5.38 20.10 -2.06
C ILE A 150 6.65 20.78 -2.54
N VAL A 151 7.73 20.02 -2.67
CA VAL A 151 9.06 20.52 -3.01
C VAL A 151 9.48 19.89 -4.34
N ASN A 152 9.79 20.71 -5.33
CA ASN A 152 10.31 20.26 -6.62
C ASN A 152 11.78 20.65 -6.75
N LYS A 153 12.67 19.68 -6.62
CA LYS A 153 14.12 19.91 -6.62
C LYS A 153 14.66 20.22 -8.01
N ASP A 154 14.09 19.62 -9.04
CA ASP A 154 14.54 19.85 -10.42
C ASP A 154 14.05 21.19 -10.98
N LEU A 155 12.79 21.56 -10.72
CA LEU A 155 12.18 22.81 -11.20
C LEU A 155 12.34 23.97 -10.22
N LEU A 156 13.06 23.76 -9.12
CA LEU A 156 13.48 24.80 -8.17
C LEU A 156 12.32 25.63 -7.59
N TYR A 157 11.23 24.97 -7.19
CA TYR A 157 10.17 25.61 -6.42
C TYR A 157 9.65 24.74 -5.28
N TYR A 158 8.94 25.36 -4.34
CA TYR A 158 8.12 24.68 -3.34
C TYR A 158 6.74 25.33 -3.22
N GLN A 159 5.78 24.61 -2.66
CA GLN A 159 4.44 25.10 -2.33
C GLN A 159 4.17 24.79 -0.86
N THR A 160 3.69 25.80 -0.12
CA THR A 160 3.54 25.75 1.34
C THR A 160 2.16 25.25 1.79
N TRP A 161 1.21 25.13 0.87
CA TRP A 161 -0.04 24.43 1.11
C TRP A 161 0.21 23.00 1.63
N PRO A 162 -0.55 22.50 2.62
CA PRO A 162 -1.76 23.10 3.23
C PRO A 162 -1.49 24.00 4.44
N THR A 163 -0.23 24.24 4.80
CA THR A 163 0.11 24.92 6.06
C THR A 163 -0.27 26.40 6.12
N ASP A 164 -0.29 27.09 4.97
CA ASP A 164 -0.60 28.53 4.87
C ASP A 164 -1.65 28.85 3.79
N GLU A 165 -2.39 27.84 3.32
CA GLU A 165 -3.39 27.93 2.24
C GLU A 165 -2.84 28.43 0.89
N ASN A 166 -1.53 28.70 0.80
CA ASN A 166 -0.92 29.28 -0.39
C ASN A 166 -0.45 28.18 -1.36
N LYS A 167 -1.14 28.08 -2.48
CA LYS A 167 -0.84 27.14 -3.57
C LYS A 167 0.15 27.69 -4.60
N ALA A 168 0.63 28.92 -4.46
CA ALA A 168 1.60 29.48 -5.39
C ALA A 168 2.95 28.77 -5.25
N LYS A 169 3.62 28.59 -6.39
CA LYS A 169 5.00 28.11 -6.42
C LYS A 169 5.92 29.24 -5.92
N LYS A 170 6.66 28.98 -4.85
CA LYS A 170 7.66 29.86 -4.27
C LYS A 170 9.05 29.38 -4.70
N ALA A 171 9.92 30.32 -5.06
CA ALA A 171 11.30 30.01 -5.37
C ALA A 171 12.10 29.76 -4.09
N PHE A 172 13.10 28.89 -4.17
CA PHE A 172 14.09 28.72 -3.12
C PHE A 172 14.90 30.01 -2.90
N ILE A 173 15.34 30.23 -1.65
CA ILE A 173 16.28 31.30 -1.34
C ILE A 173 17.68 30.86 -1.78
N PRO A 174 18.30 31.52 -2.77
CA PRO A 174 19.59 31.11 -3.29
C PRO A 174 20.73 31.58 -2.40
N ILE A 175 21.69 30.70 -2.11
CA ILE A 175 22.95 31.01 -1.45
C ILE A 175 24.11 30.63 -2.38
N ASN A 176 25.06 31.56 -2.59
CA ASN A 176 26.19 31.40 -3.51
C ASN A 176 25.79 31.08 -4.96
N LYS A 177 24.68 31.65 -5.45
CA LYS A 177 24.21 31.42 -6.84
C LYS A 177 25.17 31.97 -7.91
N ASP A 178 25.95 32.98 -7.56
CA ASP A 178 27.03 33.55 -8.36
C ASP A 178 28.30 32.70 -8.36
N LEU A 179 28.38 31.65 -7.53
CA LEU A 179 29.48 30.68 -7.46
C LEU A 179 30.84 31.32 -7.16
N THR A 180 30.83 32.40 -6.38
CA THR A 180 32.04 33.18 -6.01
C THR A 180 32.73 32.68 -4.75
N TRP A 181 32.09 31.82 -3.96
CA TRP A 181 32.67 31.28 -2.74
C TRP A 181 33.66 30.16 -3.05
N ASP A 182 34.79 30.17 -2.34
CA ASP A 182 35.76 29.09 -2.35
C ASP A 182 35.31 27.90 -1.47
N ALA A 183 36.06 26.80 -1.55
CA ALA A 183 35.75 25.58 -0.81
C ALA A 183 35.79 25.78 0.72
N GLU A 184 36.69 26.62 1.23
CA GLU A 184 36.82 26.90 2.67
C GLU A 184 35.58 27.64 3.19
N LYS A 185 35.16 28.70 2.50
CA LYS A 185 33.97 29.47 2.84
C LYS A 185 32.69 28.64 2.71
N LEU A 186 32.60 27.79 1.67
CA LEU A 186 31.48 26.85 1.51
C LEU A 186 31.41 25.86 2.66
N SER A 187 32.52 25.22 3.00
CA SER A 187 32.64 24.28 4.11
C SER A 187 32.27 24.93 5.44
N LYS A 188 32.79 26.13 5.70
CA LYS A 188 32.49 26.89 6.91
C LYS A 188 31.01 27.25 7.02
N TYR A 189 30.41 27.84 5.98
CA TYR A 189 28.98 28.15 5.99
C TYR A 189 28.14 26.89 6.20
N TYR A 190 28.53 25.79 5.56
CA TYR A 190 27.86 24.51 5.68
C TYR A 190 27.86 24.00 7.14
N HIS A 191 29.05 23.89 7.76
CA HIS A 191 29.18 23.33 9.11
C HIS A 191 28.70 24.27 10.22
N ASP A 192 28.87 25.58 10.06
CA ASP A 192 28.52 26.57 11.10
C ASP A 192 27.04 26.97 11.00
N THR A 193 26.46 26.99 9.79
CA THR A 193 25.11 27.56 9.56
C THR A 193 24.10 26.52 9.12
N VAL A 194 24.40 25.70 8.11
CA VAL A 194 23.41 24.77 7.54
C VAL A 194 23.19 23.59 8.48
N LEU A 195 24.24 22.82 8.75
CA LEU A 195 24.15 21.54 9.47
C LEU A 195 23.53 21.67 10.88
N PRO A 196 23.86 22.68 11.71
CA PRO A 196 23.32 22.78 13.07
C PRO A 196 21.86 23.24 13.12
N ASN A 197 21.38 23.95 12.09
CA ASN A 197 20.10 24.66 12.12
C ASN A 197 19.05 24.11 11.15
N CYS A 198 19.46 23.31 10.15
CA CYS A 198 18.51 22.74 9.20
C CYS A 198 17.74 21.58 9.84
N ILE A 199 16.47 21.42 9.46
CA ILE A 199 15.64 20.28 9.87
C ILE A 199 15.61 19.22 8.76
N TYR A 200 15.88 19.62 7.53
CA TYR A 200 16.03 18.76 6.37
C TYR A 200 17.17 19.29 5.49
N LEU A 201 17.94 18.37 4.89
CA LEU A 201 18.83 18.68 3.78
C LEU A 201 18.89 17.51 2.81
N ASP A 202 19.17 17.79 1.54
CA ASP A 202 19.43 16.79 0.52
C ASP A 202 20.38 17.32 -0.56
N ASN A 203 21.10 16.41 -1.18
CA ASN A 203 22.01 16.72 -2.27
C ASN A 203 21.31 16.49 -3.59
N PHE A 204 21.49 17.39 -4.53
CA PHE A 204 20.94 17.22 -5.87
C PHE A 204 21.81 17.92 -6.92
N TYR A 205 21.59 17.55 -8.17
CA TYR A 205 22.24 18.19 -9.30
C TYR A 205 21.24 19.18 -9.92
N ALA A 206 21.54 20.47 -9.91
CA ALA A 206 20.67 21.52 -10.46
C ALA A 206 20.72 21.56 -12.00
N TRP A 207 20.51 20.42 -12.67
CA TRP A 207 20.72 20.23 -14.11
C TRP A 207 19.78 21.07 -15.00
N ARG A 208 18.63 21.48 -14.46
CA ARG A 208 17.68 22.35 -15.18
C ARG A 208 18.02 23.84 -15.06
N ASP A 209 18.88 24.24 -14.14
CA ASP A 209 19.36 25.63 -14.06
C ASP A 209 20.50 25.84 -15.06
N LYS A 210 20.14 26.29 -16.27
CA LYS A 210 21.10 26.51 -17.37
C LYS A 210 22.07 27.65 -17.11
N LEU A 211 21.82 28.48 -16.09
CA LEU A 211 22.71 29.59 -15.71
C LEU A 211 23.93 29.09 -14.93
N ILE A 212 23.89 27.85 -14.40
CA ILE A 212 24.96 27.25 -13.63
C ILE A 212 25.85 26.38 -14.55
N PRO A 213 27.18 26.62 -14.58
CA PRO A 213 28.15 25.78 -15.28
C PRO A 213 28.01 24.32 -14.88
N VAL A 214 28.11 23.39 -15.84
CA VAL A 214 27.82 21.97 -15.63
C VAL A 214 28.60 21.40 -14.45
N ASP A 215 29.89 21.69 -14.37
CA ASP A 215 30.82 21.27 -13.32
C ASP A 215 30.49 21.82 -11.91
N LYS A 216 29.62 22.83 -11.81
CA LYS A 216 29.24 23.49 -10.55
C LYS A 216 27.77 23.28 -10.14
N ARG A 217 27.07 22.33 -10.77
CA ARG A 217 25.63 22.08 -10.52
C ARG A 217 25.32 21.28 -9.27
N SER A 218 26.33 20.68 -8.64
CA SER A 218 26.17 20.03 -7.34
C SER A 218 25.73 21.05 -6.30
N SER A 219 24.58 20.80 -5.68
CA SER A 219 23.91 21.75 -4.79
C SER A 219 23.27 21.02 -3.61
N ILE A 220 23.09 21.74 -2.51
CA ILE A 220 22.35 21.28 -1.34
C ILE A 220 21.03 22.05 -1.26
N ILE A 221 19.91 21.34 -1.18
CA ILE A 221 18.63 21.91 -0.74
C ILE A 221 18.50 21.70 0.77
N TYR A 222 18.06 22.71 1.52
CA TYR A 222 17.80 22.55 2.95
C TYR A 222 16.65 23.42 3.45
N PHE A 223 16.03 22.99 4.55
CA PHE A 223 14.95 23.71 5.23
C PHE A 223 15.42 24.18 6.60
N ALA A 224 15.35 25.49 6.84
CA ALA A 224 15.72 26.14 8.09
C ALA A 224 14.87 27.40 8.29
N ASN A 225 14.60 27.80 9.54
CA ASN A 225 13.88 29.05 9.85
C ASN A 225 12.57 29.22 9.05
N ASN A 226 11.81 28.15 8.85
CA ASN A 226 10.58 28.11 8.05
C ASN A 226 10.73 28.47 6.55
N HIS A 227 11.94 28.41 6.00
CA HIS A 227 12.20 28.70 4.60
C HIS A 227 13.04 27.59 3.94
N TRP A 228 12.87 27.46 2.63
CA TRP A 228 13.71 26.59 1.82
C TRP A 228 14.83 27.37 1.13
N TYR A 229 16.02 26.80 1.17
CA TYR A 229 17.24 27.37 0.62
C TYR A 229 17.90 26.39 -0.34
N ILE A 230 18.68 26.94 -1.29
CA ILE A 230 19.63 26.17 -2.09
C ILE A 230 21.02 26.77 -1.90
N LEU A 231 21.97 25.95 -1.47
CA LEU A 231 23.39 26.26 -1.49
C LEU A 231 24.02 25.68 -2.77
N TYR A 232 24.50 26.56 -3.64
CA TYR A 232 25.07 26.18 -4.94
C TYR A 232 26.58 25.95 -4.87
N GLY A 233 27.08 25.06 -5.74
CA GLY A 233 28.51 24.82 -5.95
C GLY A 233 29.17 23.96 -4.88
N VAL A 234 28.44 23.03 -4.27
CA VAL A 234 28.94 22.21 -3.17
C VAL A 234 29.69 20.98 -3.70
N GLU A 235 30.91 20.76 -3.24
CA GLU A 235 31.70 19.57 -3.58
C GLU A 235 31.16 18.29 -2.92
N SER A 236 31.36 17.15 -3.58
CA SER A 236 30.85 15.83 -3.14
C SER A 236 31.34 15.36 -1.76
N LYS A 237 32.49 15.85 -1.29
CA LYS A 237 33.03 15.47 0.03
C LYS A 237 32.25 16.11 1.18
N ILE A 238 31.80 17.35 1.02
CA ILE A 238 30.98 18.03 2.03
C ILE A 238 29.57 17.41 2.05
N SER A 239 29.09 16.89 0.92
CA SER A 239 27.72 16.43 0.74
C SER A 239 27.37 15.10 1.41
N ASP A 240 28.30 14.15 1.47
CA ASP A 240 27.97 12.77 1.88
C ASP A 240 27.99 12.56 3.40
N ASP A 241 28.92 13.21 4.12
CA ASP A 241 28.98 13.17 5.59
C ASP A 241 27.86 14.00 6.22
N ALA A 242 27.50 15.10 5.54
CA ALA A 242 26.43 16.02 5.85
C ALA A 242 25.05 15.36 6.06
N GLN A 243 24.64 14.55 5.10
CA GLN A 243 23.30 13.93 5.11
C GLN A 243 23.16 12.98 6.30
N LYS A 244 24.20 12.19 6.59
CA LYS A 244 24.24 11.29 7.75
C LYS A 244 24.22 12.06 9.07
N GLN A 245 25.02 13.13 9.18
CA GLN A 245 25.07 13.94 10.39
C GLN A 245 23.75 14.69 10.64
N SER A 246 23.18 15.32 9.62
CA SER A 246 21.87 15.97 9.73
C SER A 246 20.75 14.97 10.07
N PHE A 247 20.74 13.79 9.46
CA PHE A 247 19.79 12.73 9.82
C PHE A 247 19.88 12.34 11.30
N ASN A 248 21.10 12.23 11.85
CA ASN A 248 21.32 11.89 13.25
C ASN A 248 20.91 13.01 14.22
N LEU A 249 21.14 14.28 13.84
CA LEU A 249 20.83 15.46 14.65
C LEU A 249 19.34 15.84 14.58
N ASN A 250 18.74 15.69 13.41
CA ASN A 250 17.41 16.20 13.07
C ASN A 250 16.43 15.08 12.75
N LYS A 251 16.45 14.00 13.56
CA LYS A 251 15.62 12.77 13.46
C LYS A 251 14.11 12.96 13.15
N LYS A 252 13.60 14.20 13.17
CA LYS A 252 12.21 14.59 12.95
C LYS A 252 11.78 14.64 11.47
N VAL A 253 12.70 14.72 10.49
CA VAL A 253 12.33 14.75 9.04
C VAL A 253 13.01 13.61 8.27
N ALA A 254 13.07 12.43 8.87
CA ALA A 254 13.46 11.23 8.15
C ALA A 254 12.31 10.85 7.19
N ASN A 255 12.50 11.09 5.88
CA ASN A 255 11.60 10.62 4.82
C ASN A 255 10.11 10.79 5.16
N GLU A 256 9.59 12.01 5.19
CA GLU A 256 8.13 12.24 5.12
C GLU A 256 7.50 11.67 3.83
N ASN A 257 8.33 11.17 2.91
CA ASN A 257 7.89 10.29 1.83
C ASN A 257 7.22 8.99 2.34
N ALA A 258 7.51 8.54 3.56
CA ALA A 258 6.83 7.42 4.21
C ALA A 258 5.59 7.91 4.97
N LEU A 259 4.59 8.32 4.20
CA LEU A 259 3.30 8.67 4.75
C LEU A 259 2.64 7.43 5.37
N GLY A 260 1.95 7.64 6.49
CA GLY A 260 1.33 6.55 7.24
C GLY A 260 0.27 5.85 6.40
N LYS A 261 0.47 4.55 6.12
CA LYS A 261 -0.62 3.69 5.66
C LYS A 261 -1.69 3.66 6.74
N ILE A 262 -2.95 3.59 6.32
CA ILE A 262 -4.08 3.41 7.24
C ILE A 262 -3.81 2.12 8.06
N PRO A 263 -3.75 2.20 9.41
CA PRO A 263 -3.50 1.05 10.28
C PRO A 263 -4.48 -0.10 10.08
N ASN A 264 -4.21 -1.26 10.63
CA ASN A 264 -5.04 -2.44 10.45
C ASN A 264 -5.10 -3.28 11.72
N ASP A 265 -6.15 -3.08 12.50
CA ASP A 265 -6.31 -3.66 13.83
C ASP A 265 -7.72 -4.21 14.12
N LYS A 266 -8.76 -3.81 13.37
CA LYS A 266 -10.18 -4.17 13.68
C LYS A 266 -10.87 -5.15 12.73
N ILE A 267 -10.14 -5.77 11.80
CA ILE A 267 -10.72 -6.70 10.82
C ILE A 267 -10.89 -8.09 11.45
N LEU A 268 -12.14 -8.58 11.49
CA LEU A 268 -12.50 -9.88 12.06
C LEU A 268 -13.08 -10.81 10.98
N PHE A 269 -12.40 -11.92 10.70
CA PHE A 269 -12.92 -12.98 9.85
C PHE A 269 -14.02 -13.77 10.59
N LYS A 270 -15.09 -14.14 9.87
CA LYS A 270 -16.22 -14.91 10.44
C LYS A 270 -16.48 -16.24 9.76
N TYR A 271 -16.34 -16.29 8.44
CA TYR A 271 -16.65 -17.49 7.67
C TYR A 271 -16.03 -17.45 6.29
N PHE A 272 -15.71 -18.62 5.74
CA PHE A 272 -15.28 -18.78 4.36
C PHE A 272 -16.20 -19.79 3.68
N GLN A 273 -16.89 -19.34 2.63
CA GLN A 273 -17.69 -20.21 1.77
C GLN A 273 -16.79 -20.72 0.66
N LYS A 274 -16.47 -22.02 0.69
CA LYS A 274 -15.81 -22.71 -0.43
C LYS A 274 -16.75 -22.72 -1.63
N LEU A 275 -16.29 -22.23 -2.78
CA LEU A 275 -17.05 -22.26 -4.02
C LEU A 275 -16.50 -23.32 -4.98
N ASP A 276 -15.20 -23.26 -5.25
CA ASP A 276 -14.52 -24.08 -6.24
C ASP A 276 -13.07 -24.36 -5.86
N TYR A 277 -12.62 -25.56 -6.24
CA TYR A 277 -11.25 -26.00 -6.02
C TYR A 277 -10.47 -25.91 -7.33
N ASN A 278 -9.40 -25.13 -7.32
CA ASN A 278 -8.65 -24.79 -8.52
C ASN A 278 -7.16 -25.16 -8.37
N SER A 279 -6.48 -25.14 -9.50
CA SER A 279 -5.03 -25.33 -9.57
C SER A 279 -4.45 -24.31 -10.54
N ASN A 280 -3.25 -23.82 -10.25
CA ASN A 280 -2.54 -22.95 -11.17
C ASN A 280 -1.07 -23.35 -11.27
N VAL A 281 -0.48 -23.14 -12.44
CA VAL A 281 0.89 -23.50 -12.75
C VAL A 281 1.73 -22.22 -12.72
N MET A 282 2.74 -22.20 -11.87
CA MET A 282 3.61 -21.04 -11.70
C MET A 282 5.07 -21.43 -11.97
N GLY A 283 5.81 -20.54 -12.63
CA GLY A 283 7.24 -20.74 -12.87
C GLY A 283 8.03 -20.57 -11.57
N ARG A 284 9.00 -21.45 -11.31
CA ARG A 284 9.99 -21.25 -10.25
C ARG A 284 11.10 -20.34 -10.77
N THR A 285 11.21 -19.15 -10.17
CA THR A 285 12.13 -18.08 -10.56
C THR A 285 13.61 -18.46 -10.57
N GLN A 286 13.98 -19.57 -9.94
CA GLN A 286 15.38 -20.02 -9.83
C GLN A 286 15.69 -21.37 -10.51
N ALA A 287 14.69 -22.10 -11.02
CA ALA A 287 14.91 -23.49 -11.46
C ALA A 287 14.47 -23.78 -12.91
N ASN A 288 13.88 -22.84 -13.64
CA ASN A 288 13.24 -23.09 -14.95
C ASN A 288 12.18 -24.23 -14.94
N ASP A 289 11.76 -24.66 -13.77
CA ASP A 289 10.71 -25.65 -13.58
C ASP A 289 9.39 -24.98 -13.22
N THR A 290 8.29 -25.63 -13.56
CA THR A 290 6.96 -25.23 -13.11
C THR A 290 6.57 -25.99 -11.85
N TYR A 291 5.80 -25.35 -10.97
CA TYR A 291 5.08 -26.05 -9.92
C TYR A 291 3.60 -25.76 -10.05
N THR A 292 2.78 -26.78 -9.78
CA THR A 292 1.33 -26.61 -9.65
C THR A 292 1.02 -26.38 -8.19
N TYR A 293 0.38 -25.27 -7.87
CA TYR A 293 -0.23 -25.08 -6.56
C TYR A 293 -1.74 -25.21 -6.69
N TYR A 294 -2.36 -25.63 -5.60
CA TYR A 294 -3.80 -25.82 -5.53
C TYR A 294 -4.39 -24.91 -4.47
N TYR A 295 -5.63 -24.50 -4.68
CA TYR A 295 -6.28 -23.58 -3.76
C TYR A 295 -7.80 -23.71 -3.82
N TRP A 296 -8.45 -23.38 -2.70
CA TRP A 296 -9.88 -23.13 -2.68
C TRP A 296 -10.14 -21.67 -3.01
N ASN A 297 -10.96 -21.43 -4.04
CA ASN A 297 -11.58 -20.14 -4.28
C ASN A 297 -12.90 -20.05 -3.50
N GLY A 298 -13.19 -18.87 -2.97
CA GLY A 298 -14.38 -18.68 -2.18
C GLY A 298 -14.66 -17.25 -1.76
N ILE A 299 -15.65 -17.14 -0.87
CA ILE A 299 -16.14 -15.88 -0.34
C ILE A 299 -15.80 -15.81 1.14
N ALA A 300 -15.05 -14.78 1.55
CA ALA A 300 -14.81 -14.48 2.95
C ALA A 300 -15.87 -13.53 3.50
N TYR A 301 -16.37 -13.81 4.70
CA TYR A 301 -17.34 -13.00 5.43
C TYR A 301 -16.63 -12.33 6.60
N ILE A 302 -16.75 -11.00 6.66
CA ILE A 302 -15.90 -10.14 7.47
C ILE A 302 -16.78 -9.21 8.30
N ASP A 303 -16.38 -9.03 9.56
CA ASP A 303 -16.94 -8.06 10.47
C ASP A 303 -15.88 -7.03 10.85
N ILE A 304 -16.31 -5.78 11.01
CA ILE A 304 -15.51 -4.72 11.63
C ILE A 304 -16.34 -4.12 12.76
N SER A 305 -15.78 -4.12 13.97
CA SER A 305 -16.45 -3.57 15.15
C SER A 305 -16.32 -2.04 15.21
N PHE A 306 -17.46 -1.37 15.36
CA PHE A 306 -17.61 0.08 15.49
C PHE A 306 -18.32 0.41 16.80
N ALA A 307 -17.57 0.55 17.90
CA ALA A 307 -18.13 0.74 19.24
C ALA A 307 -19.20 -0.34 19.55
N ASN A 308 -20.48 0.02 19.57
CA ASN A 308 -21.60 -0.89 19.84
C ASN A 308 -22.24 -1.51 18.57
N ASP A 309 -21.72 -1.18 17.40
CA ASP A 309 -22.20 -1.65 16.10
C ASP A 309 -21.17 -2.53 15.39
N THR A 310 -21.62 -3.25 14.36
CA THR A 310 -20.75 -4.08 13.50
C THR A 310 -21.07 -3.85 12.04
N LEU A 311 -20.06 -3.47 11.27
CA LEU A 311 -20.12 -3.49 9.82
C LEU A 311 -19.88 -4.93 9.33
N LYS A 312 -20.84 -5.48 8.60
CA LYS A 312 -20.81 -6.82 8.03
C LYS A 312 -20.72 -6.74 6.51
N PHE A 313 -19.73 -7.39 5.91
CA PHE A 313 -19.58 -7.45 4.45
C PHE A 313 -18.85 -8.71 4.00
N LYS A 314 -19.02 -9.07 2.73
CA LYS A 314 -18.33 -10.20 2.10
C LYS A 314 -17.27 -9.70 1.12
N LYS A 315 -16.24 -10.53 0.93
CA LYS A 315 -15.20 -10.38 -0.09
C LYS A 315 -15.16 -11.63 -0.95
N GLU A 316 -15.37 -11.45 -2.23
CA GLU A 316 -15.28 -12.50 -3.25
C GLU A 316 -13.82 -12.66 -3.72
N ASP A 317 -13.55 -13.73 -4.47
CA ASP A 317 -12.22 -14.08 -5.01
C ASP A 317 -11.12 -14.15 -3.94
N VAL A 318 -11.43 -14.81 -2.83
CA VAL A 318 -10.50 -15.05 -1.74
C VAL A 318 -9.96 -16.48 -1.84
N PHE A 319 -8.64 -16.60 -1.79
CA PHE A 319 -7.94 -17.86 -1.97
C PHE A 319 -7.42 -18.39 -0.63
N ILE A 320 -7.56 -19.70 -0.43
CA ILE A 320 -6.88 -20.44 0.63
C ILE A 320 -5.91 -21.39 -0.06
N ASP A 321 -4.61 -21.10 0.08
CA ASP A 321 -3.54 -21.89 -0.51
C ASP A 321 -3.37 -23.24 0.19
N ASP A 322 -3.23 -24.28 -0.62
CA ASP A 322 -2.72 -25.58 -0.20
C ASP A 322 -1.53 -25.98 -1.09
N TYR A 323 -0.33 -25.79 -0.55
CA TYR A 323 0.93 -25.88 -1.28
C TYR A 323 1.44 -27.31 -1.51
N ASP A 324 0.80 -28.34 -0.95
CA ASP A 324 1.45 -29.67 -0.91
C ASP A 324 0.87 -30.68 -1.93
N THR A 325 -0.43 -30.98 -1.94
CA THR A 325 -1.05 -31.88 -2.94
C THR A 325 -2.57 -31.73 -3.01
N LYS A 326 -3.19 -32.05 -4.16
CA LYS A 326 -4.66 -32.16 -4.27
C LYS A 326 -5.26 -33.11 -3.23
N GLU A 327 -4.56 -34.18 -2.84
CA GLU A 327 -5.05 -35.11 -1.83
C GLU A 327 -5.05 -34.50 -0.43
N LYS A 328 -4.03 -33.72 -0.02
CA LYS A 328 -4.00 -33.03 1.28
C LYS A 328 -5.10 -31.97 1.42
N SER A 329 -5.48 -31.30 0.33
CA SER A 329 -6.52 -30.26 0.33
C SER A 329 -7.92 -30.73 0.70
N ILE A 330 -8.13 -32.03 0.50
CA ILE A 330 -9.37 -32.71 0.81
C ILE A 330 -9.43 -33.00 2.33
N TYR A 331 -8.30 -32.97 3.02
CA TYR A 331 -8.20 -33.19 4.46
C TYR A 331 -7.91 -31.92 5.27
N ASP A 332 -7.50 -30.82 4.63
CA ASP A 332 -7.34 -29.53 5.28
C ASP A 332 -8.71 -28.87 5.56
N THR A 333 -8.93 -28.49 6.82
CA THR A 333 -10.11 -27.73 7.21
C THR A 333 -9.86 -26.24 7.07
N VAL A 334 -10.91 -25.44 6.87
CA VAL A 334 -10.82 -23.97 6.92
C VAL A 334 -10.21 -23.50 8.25
N LYS A 335 -10.35 -24.28 9.32
CA LYS A 335 -9.80 -23.98 10.65
C LYS A 335 -8.27 -24.04 10.69
N ASP A 336 -7.66 -24.92 9.91
CA ASP A 336 -6.20 -25.09 9.84
C ASP A 336 -5.53 -23.91 9.13
N LYS A 337 -6.24 -23.33 8.15
CA LYS A 337 -5.80 -22.18 7.35
C LYS A 337 -6.40 -20.84 7.79
N GLN A 338 -7.24 -20.85 8.84
CA GLN A 338 -7.96 -19.67 9.31
C GLN A 338 -7.01 -18.52 9.69
N LYS A 339 -5.88 -18.81 10.33
CA LYS A 339 -4.90 -17.79 10.73
C LYS A 339 -4.22 -17.11 9.55
N GLU A 340 -3.90 -17.87 8.50
CA GLU A 340 -3.29 -17.36 7.28
C GLU A 340 -4.29 -16.49 6.51
N LEU A 341 -5.53 -16.96 6.39
CA LEU A 341 -6.63 -16.21 5.80
C LEU A 341 -6.91 -14.92 6.58
N GLU A 342 -6.99 -14.98 7.90
CA GLU A 342 -7.15 -13.81 8.76
C GLU A 342 -6.02 -12.80 8.57
N LYS A 343 -4.77 -13.27 8.49
CA LYS A 343 -3.61 -12.40 8.25
C LYS A 343 -3.68 -11.75 6.87
N SER A 344 -4.05 -12.51 5.85
CA SER A 344 -4.23 -12.00 4.47
C SER A 344 -5.33 -10.94 4.41
N LEU A 345 -6.53 -11.26 4.93
CA LEU A 345 -7.66 -10.33 4.97
C LEU A 345 -7.34 -9.07 5.78
N LYS A 346 -6.71 -9.21 6.94
CA LYS A 346 -6.18 -8.07 7.69
C LYS A 346 -5.30 -7.24 6.77
N SER A 347 -4.34 -7.83 6.08
CA SER A 347 -3.44 -7.06 5.20
C SER A 347 -4.15 -6.31 4.06
N GLU A 348 -5.31 -6.80 3.58
CA GLU A 348 -6.10 -6.20 2.50
C GLU A 348 -6.92 -4.97 2.92
N TYR A 349 -7.23 -4.80 4.21
CA TYR A 349 -7.98 -3.63 4.67
C TYR A 349 -7.13 -2.69 5.52
N GLY A 350 -7.52 -1.43 5.55
CA GLY A 350 -7.01 -0.43 6.49
C GLY A 350 -8.18 0.19 7.23
N PHE A 351 -8.06 0.35 8.55
CA PHE A 351 -9.04 0.97 9.41
C PHE A 351 -8.38 2.08 10.23
N TYR A 352 -8.99 3.27 10.27
CA TYR A 352 -8.45 4.38 11.05
C TYR A 352 -9.53 5.25 11.68
N THR A 353 -9.39 5.47 12.99
CA THR A 353 -10.23 6.36 13.81
C THR A 353 -9.36 7.35 14.57
N ASN A 354 -9.86 8.57 14.76
CA ASN A 354 -9.25 9.60 15.60
C ASN A 354 -10.34 10.31 16.41
N THR A 355 -10.06 10.69 17.65
CA THR A 355 -11.03 11.37 18.55
C THR A 355 -11.46 12.75 18.05
N ASP A 356 -10.61 13.41 17.25
CA ASP A 356 -10.88 14.73 16.70
C ASP A 356 -11.73 14.67 15.42
N LEU A 357 -11.98 13.47 14.89
CA LEU A 357 -12.75 13.24 13.67
C LEU A 357 -14.10 12.57 13.98
N GLN A 358 -15.17 13.05 13.33
CA GLN A 358 -16.52 12.51 13.42
C GLN A 358 -16.80 11.39 12.40
N PHE A 359 -15.73 10.85 11.81
CA PHE A 359 -15.80 9.78 10.83
C PHE A 359 -14.61 8.82 10.97
N THR A 360 -14.77 7.64 10.38
CA THR A 360 -13.74 6.60 10.28
C THR A 360 -13.31 6.43 8.83
N LEU A 361 -12.03 6.17 8.60
CA LEU A 361 -11.51 5.76 7.30
C LEU A 361 -11.47 4.23 7.22
N LEU A 362 -12.01 3.68 6.13
CA LEU A 362 -11.91 2.26 5.79
C LEU A 362 -11.34 2.12 4.37
N GLN A 363 -10.16 1.54 4.24
CA GLN A 363 -9.51 1.25 2.96
C GLN A 363 -9.74 -0.23 2.59
N ASP A 364 -10.22 -0.50 1.38
CA ASP A 364 -10.07 -1.79 0.71
C ASP A 364 -8.90 -1.65 -0.27
N LYS A 365 -7.77 -2.28 0.06
CA LYS A 365 -6.57 -2.21 -0.77
C LYS A 365 -6.78 -3.02 -2.05
N LYS A 366 -7.41 -4.18 -2.02
CA LYS A 366 -7.58 -4.98 -3.24
C LYS A 366 -8.47 -4.28 -4.28
N ASP A 367 -9.52 -3.59 -3.84
CA ASP A 367 -10.41 -2.79 -4.72
C ASP A 367 -9.92 -1.34 -4.91
N ASN A 368 -8.74 -0.98 -4.39
CA ASN A 368 -8.17 0.36 -4.42
C ASN A 368 -9.14 1.46 -3.93
N SER A 369 -9.99 1.17 -2.96
CA SER A 369 -11.12 2.04 -2.57
C SER A 369 -10.94 2.56 -1.15
N LEU A 370 -11.25 3.84 -0.92
CA LEU A 370 -11.33 4.44 0.40
C LEU A 370 -12.77 4.84 0.70
N TYR A 371 -13.24 4.52 1.90
CA TYR A 371 -14.56 4.84 2.39
C TYR A 371 -14.47 5.75 3.62
N LEU A 372 -15.38 6.73 3.70
CA LEU A 372 -15.68 7.46 4.92
C LEU A 372 -16.91 6.84 5.59
N ILE A 373 -16.80 6.52 6.87
CA ILE A 373 -17.90 6.02 7.67
C ILE A 373 -18.28 7.09 8.67
N LYS A 374 -19.44 7.71 8.46
CA LYS A 374 -19.94 8.85 9.24
C LYS A 374 -21.12 8.43 10.10
N LYS A 375 -21.23 8.93 11.33
CA LYS A 375 -22.47 8.80 12.12
C LYS A 375 -23.59 9.58 11.44
N THR A 376 -24.79 9.03 11.43
CA THR A 376 -25.99 9.69 10.86
C THR A 376 -26.81 10.46 11.88
N LYS A 377 -26.50 10.32 13.18
CA LYS A 377 -27.14 11.02 14.30
C LYS A 377 -26.16 11.31 15.42
#